data_AF-C0FWT0-F1
#
_entry.id   AF-C0FWT0-F1
#
_cell.length_a   1.000
_cell.length_b   1.000
_cell.length_c   1.000
_cell.angle_alpha   90.00
_cell.angle_beta   90.00
_cell.angle_gamma   90.00
#
_symmetry.space_group_name_H-M   'P 1'
#
loop_
_entity.id
_entity.type
_entity.pdbx_description
1 polymer ?
#
loop_
_entity_poly.entity_id
_entity_poly.type
_entity_poly.pdbx_seq_one_letter_code
_entity_poly.pdbx_strand_id
1 'polypeptide(L)'
;METRIALIGIIVENPESIEALNHLLHEYGKYIIGRMGIPYREREVNIISVAIDAPQDVINALSGKIGRLDGIGAKTVYSNIKGKNEK
;
A
#
# COMPACT_ATOMS: atom_id res chain seq x y z
N MET A 1 -14.40 -9.79 -12.50
CA MET A 1 -14.40 -8.56 -11.68
C MET A 1 -13.46 -7.56 -12.32
N GLU A 2 -13.86 -6.30 -12.45
CA GLU A 2 -12.95 -5.23 -12.89
C GLU A 2 -11.93 -4.94 -11.78
N THR A 3 -10.67 -4.79 -12.16
CA THR A 3 -9.60 -4.41 -11.25
C THR A 3 -9.11 -3.01 -11.57
N ARG A 4 -8.44 -2.38 -10.60
CA ARG A 4 -7.84 -1.06 -10.75
C ARG A 4 -6.39 -1.12 -10.33
N ILE A 5 -5.56 -0.42 -11.08
CA ILE A 5 -4.17 -0.18 -10.72
C ILE A 5 -4.13 1.04 -9.79
N ALA A 6 -3.46 0.89 -8.65
CA ALA A 6 -3.23 1.97 -7.71
C ALA A 6 -1.80 1.95 -7.14
N LEU A 7 -1.35 3.10 -6.67
CA LEU A 7 -0.14 3.28 -5.89
C LEU A 7 -0.53 3.73 -4.49
N ILE A 8 -0.12 2.98 -3.46
CA ILE A 8 -0.26 3.36 -2.06
C ILE A 8 1.09 3.89 -1.60
N GLY A 9 1.17 5.20 -1.36
CA GLY A 9 2.31 5.85 -0.72
C GLY A 9 2.11 5.85 0.80
N ILE A 10 3.11 5.37 1.53
CA ILE A 10 3.07 5.12 2.97
C ILE A 10 4.30 5.80 3.60
N ILE A 11 4.10 6.58 4.64
CA ILE A 11 5.14 7.17 5.47
C ILE A 11 4.99 6.56 6.87
N VAL A 12 6.05 5.96 7.38
CA VAL A 12 6.09 5.33 8.70
C VAL A 12 6.98 6.18 9.61
N GLU A 13 6.34 6.81 10.59
CA GLU A 13 6.96 7.64 11.63
C GLU A 13 7.19 6.85 12.92
N ASN A 14 6.37 5.82 13.19
CA ASN A 14 6.58 4.88 14.30
C ASN A 14 7.18 3.56 13.80
N PRO A 15 8.46 3.23 14.10
CA PRO A 15 9.09 1.98 13.69
C PRO A 15 8.42 0.72 14.22
N GLU A 16 7.72 0.78 15.36
CA GLU A 16 7.03 -0.38 15.93
C GLU A 16 5.86 -0.85 15.04
N SER A 17 5.29 0.06 14.24
CA SER A 17 4.23 -0.26 13.29
C SER A 17 4.71 -0.98 12.02
N ILE A 18 6.03 -1.12 11.81
CA ILE A 18 6.60 -1.75 10.61
C ILE A 18 6.21 -3.22 10.49
N GLU A 19 6.22 -3.97 11.60
CA GLU A 19 5.89 -5.38 11.60
C GLU A 19 4.42 -5.61 11.22
N ALA A 20 3.51 -4.87 11.88
CA ALA A 20 2.09 -4.90 11.58
C ALA A 20 1.78 -4.48 10.13
N LEU A 21 2.46 -3.44 9.64
CA LEU A 21 2.35 -3.02 8.24
C LEU A 21 2.80 -4.12 7.29
N ASN A 22 3.95 -4.75 7.54
CA ASN A 22 4.46 -5.82 6.67
C ASN A 22 3.56 -7.05 6.66
N HIS A 23 3.01 -7.44 7.82
CA HIS A 23 2.04 -8.52 7.91
C HIS A 23 0.80 -8.21 7.06
N LEU A 24 0.26 -7.00 7.21
CA LEU A 24 -0.89 -6.55 6.42
C LEU A 24 -0.59 -6.52 4.91
N LEU A 25 0.58 -6.03 4.49
CA LEU A 25 0.97 -6.06 3.07
C LEU A 25 1.13 -7.49 2.56
N HIS A 26 1.63 -8.41 3.39
CA HIS A 26 1.78 -9.82 3.04
C HIS A 26 0.43 -10.52 2.81
N GLU A 27 -0.58 -10.26 3.65
CA GLU A 27 -1.95 -10.77 3.48
C GLU A 27 -2.56 -10.39 2.11
N TYR A 28 -2.19 -9.22 1.59
CA TYR A 28 -2.68 -8.71 0.30
C TYR A 28 -1.67 -8.97 -0.84
N GLY A 29 -0.60 -9.74 -0.59
CA GLY A 29 0.53 -9.94 -1.49
C GLY A 29 0.15 -10.42 -2.89
N LYS A 30 -0.93 -11.20 -3.03
CA LYS A 30 -1.42 -11.67 -4.35
C LYS A 30 -1.88 -10.56 -5.30
N TYR A 31 -2.15 -9.37 -4.78
CA TYR A 31 -2.55 -8.20 -5.56
C TYR A 31 -1.40 -7.21 -5.79
N ILE A 32 -0.28 -7.36 -5.06
CA ILE A 32 0.84 -6.43 -5.12
C ILE A 32 1.67 -6.74 -6.35
N ILE A 33 1.75 -5.78 -7.27
CA ILE A 33 2.59 -5.86 -8.47
C ILE A 33 4.06 -5.67 -8.08
N GLY A 34 4.32 -4.76 -7.14
CA GLY A 34 5.65 -4.46 -6.65
C GLY A 34 5.64 -3.44 -5.53
N ARG A 35 6.76 -3.31 -4.81
CA ARG A 35 6.93 -2.31 -3.77
C ARG A 35 8.36 -1.79 -3.69
N MET A 36 8.50 -0.56 -3.24
CA MET A 36 9.77 0.11 -2.97
C MET A 36 9.77 0.60 -1.53
N GLY A 37 10.86 0.35 -0.79
CA GLY A 37 11.09 0.88 0.55
C GLY A 37 12.33 1.78 0.55
N ILE A 38 12.21 2.95 1.15
CA ILE A 38 13.28 3.94 1.27
C ILE A 38 13.41 4.34 2.74
N PRO A 39 14.44 3.86 3.45
CA PRO A 39 14.71 4.30 4.82
C PRO A 39 15.28 5.72 4.79
N TYR A 40 14.52 6.71 5.25
CA TYR A 40 14.94 8.10 5.27
C TYR A 40 15.46 8.50 6.67
N ARG A 41 16.67 8.02 6.97
CA ARG A 41 17.30 8.13 8.30
C ARG A 41 17.41 9.56 8.82
N GLU A 42 17.65 10.53 7.95
CA GLU A 42 17.78 11.96 8.33
C GLU A 42 16.51 12.55 8.95
N ARG A 43 15.36 11.91 8.72
CA ARG A 43 14.06 12.30 9.26
C ARG A 43 13.48 11.24 10.18
N GLU A 44 14.23 10.16 10.45
CA GLU A 44 13.78 9.02 11.26
C GLU A 44 12.47 8.38 10.76
N VAL A 45 12.19 8.45 9.46
CA VAL A 45 11.00 7.84 8.84
C VAL A 45 11.36 6.79 7.79
N ASN A 46 10.41 5.91 7.49
CA ASN A 46 10.50 4.99 6.36
C ASN A 46 9.40 5.30 5.34
N ILE A 47 9.79 5.43 4.08
CA ILE A 47 8.85 5.64 2.98
C ILE A 47 8.66 4.32 2.27
N ILE A 48 7.41 3.88 2.11
CA ILE A 48 7.06 2.65 1.40
C ILE A 48 6.06 3.01 0.30
N SER A 49 6.30 2.52 -0.90
CA SER A 49 5.40 2.67 -2.04
C SER A 49 5.00 1.29 -2.52
N VAL A 50 3.69 1.04 -2.63
CA VAL A 50 3.13 -0.26 -3.03
C VAL A 50 2.26 -0.08 -4.26
N ALA A 51 2.65 -0.68 -5.38
CA ALA A 51 1.84 -0.77 -6.57
C ALA A 51 0.95 -2.02 -6.48
N ILE A 52 -0.36 -1.83 -6.67
CA ILE A 52 -1.38 -2.88 -6.50
C ILE A 52 -2.32 -2.91 -7.71
N ASP A 53 -2.71 -4.11 -8.13
CA ASP A 53 -3.81 -4.35 -9.08
C ASP A 53 -4.84 -5.27 -8.42
N ALA A 54 -5.98 -4.69 -8.03
CA ALA A 54 -7.02 -5.40 -7.30
C ALA A 54 -8.41 -4.84 -7.55
N PRO A 55 -9.48 -5.55 -7.16
CA PRO A 55 -10.81 -4.97 -7.00
C PRO A 55 -10.78 -3.72 -6.10
N GLN A 56 -11.61 -2.72 -6.40
CA GLN A 56 -11.58 -1.42 -5.70
C GLN A 56 -11.88 -1.54 -4.20
N ASP A 57 -12.77 -2.45 -3.81
CA ASP A 57 -13.09 -2.76 -2.41
C ASP A 57 -11.87 -3.32 -1.66
N VAL A 58 -11.05 -4.15 -2.31
CA VAL A 58 -9.80 -4.68 -1.75
C VAL A 58 -8.79 -3.56 -1.51
N ILE A 59 -8.62 -2.65 -2.48
CA ILE A 59 -7.71 -1.48 -2.35
C ILE A 59 -8.17 -0.58 -1.19
N ASN A 60 -9.47 -0.26 -1.14
CA ASN A 60 -10.04 0.56 -0.07
C ASN A 60 -9.87 -0.09 1.31
N ALA A 61 -10.10 -1.40 1.42
CA ALA A 61 -9.91 -2.13 2.66
C ALA A 61 -8.45 -2.11 3.12
N LEU A 62 -7.49 -2.33 2.20
CA LEU A 62 -6.07 -2.27 2.50
C LEU A 62 -5.65 -0.87 2.97
N SER A 63 -5.95 0.17 2.18
CA SER A 63 -5.60 1.55 2.52
C SER A 63 -6.22 2.00 3.85
N GLY A 64 -7.47 1.61 4.12
CA GLY A 64 -8.15 1.90 5.39
C GLY A 64 -7.59 1.11 6.59
N LYS A 65 -7.06 -0.10 6.38
CA LYS A 65 -6.33 -0.83 7.44
C LYS A 65 -4.95 -0.20 7.71
N ILE A 66 -4.21 0.17 6.66
CA ILE A 66 -2.90 0.83 6.78
C ILE A 66 -3.03 2.16 7.54
N GLY A 67 -3.99 3.00 7.16
CA GLY A 67 -4.19 4.31 7.80
C GLY A 67 -4.71 4.27 9.24
N ARG A 68 -5.00 3.08 9.79
CA ARG A 68 -5.35 2.88 11.21
C ARG A 68 -4.17 2.45 12.08
N LEU A 69 -3.03 2.12 11.47
CA LEU A 69 -1.83 1.81 12.21
C LEU A 69 -1.23 3.09 12.81
N ASP A 70 -0.73 2.98 14.03
CA ASP A 70 -0.15 4.11 14.74
C ASP A 70 1.10 4.64 14.02
N GLY A 71 1.26 5.97 13.97
CA GLY A 71 2.40 6.61 13.31
C GLY A 71 2.55 6.28 11.82
N ILE A 72 1.46 5.97 11.11
CA ILE A 72 1.47 5.71 9.66
C ILE A 72 0.58 6.71 8.91
N GLY A 73 1.19 7.45 7.98
CA GLY A 73 0.49 8.23 6.97
C GLY A 73 0.37 7.46 5.66
N ALA A 74 -0.82 7.37 5.07
CA ALA A 74 -1.01 6.72 3.78
C ALA A 74 -1.88 7.53 2.82
N LYS A 75 -1.51 7.53 1.54
CA LYS A 75 -2.29 8.10 0.43
C LYS A 75 -2.34 7.13 -0.73
N THR A 76 -3.47 7.06 -1.42
CA THR A 76 -3.66 6.18 -2.57
C THR A 76 -3.91 7.02 -3.81
N VAL A 77 -3.14 6.75 -4.86
CA VAL A 77 -3.30 7.34 -6.19
C VAL A 77 -3.77 6.25 -7.13
N TYR A 78 -4.86 6.51 -7.85
CA TYR A 78 -5.41 5.56 -8.80
C TYR A 78 -4.94 5.86 -10.22
N SER A 79 -4.67 4.81 -10.99
CA SER A 79 -4.49 4.94 -12.42
C SER A 79 -5.81 5.32 -13.11
N ASN A 80 -5.70 6.09 -14.19
CA ASN A 80 -6.81 6.34 -15.11
C ASN A 80 -7.05 5.14 -16.05
N ILE A 81 -6.10 4.20 -16.12
CA ILE A 81 -6.25 2.94 -16.84
C ILE A 81 -7.09 2.00 -15.96
N LYS A 82 -8.23 1.55 -16.46
CA LYS A 82 -8.99 0.45 -15.86
C LYS A 82 -8.36 -0.87 -16.29
N GLY A 83 -8.14 -1.79 -15.34
CA GLY A 83 -7.66 -3.13 -15.65
C GLY A 83 -8.71 -3.89 -16.44
N LYS A 84 -8.42 -4.26 -17.67
CA LYS A 84 -9.14 -5.34 -18.35
C LYS A 84 -8.48 -6.65 -17.92
N ASN A 85 -9.23 -7.49 -17.22
CA ASN A 85 -8.89 -8.91 -17.17
C ASN A 85 -9.10 -9.48 -18.57
N GLU A 86 -8.07 -9.48 -19.42
CA GLU A 86 -8.03 -10.35 -20.59
C GLU A 86 -7.49 -11.70 -20.14
N LYS A 87 -8.45 -12.56 -19.75
CA LYS A 87 -8.38 -14.02 -19.52
C LYS A 87 -7.50 -14.53 -18.38
#